data_AF-A0A1R0KCY9-F1
#
_entry.id   AF-A0A1R0KCY9-F1
#
_cell.length_a   1.000
_cell.length_b   1.000
_cell.length_c   1.000
_cell.angle_alpha   90.00
_cell.angle_beta   90.00
_cell.angle_gamma   90.00
#
_symmetry.space_group_name_H-M   'P 1'
#
loop_
_entity.id
_entity.type
_entity.pdbx_description
1 polymer ?
#
loop_
_entity_poly.entity_id
_entity_poly.type
_entity_poly.pdbx_seq_one_letter_code
_entity_poly.pdbx_strand_id
1 'polypeptide(L)'
;MVTLEAFYDPGPGSGFAISTPDQVDELLDRMVSESAEESVGLMAQVGRKEGEGWSSALQFGVRAAQRGFVGYMGSNGEASAISDNGATSPEMLAYDYQCHEREVPSNAEIAVADVRQAVHDFVASGGARPAGVRWREVSY
;
A
#
# COMPACT_ATOMS: atom_id res chain seq x y z
N MET A 1 10.69 16.21 -10.50
CA MET A 1 10.52 14.76 -10.30
C MET A 1 10.74 14.51 -8.81
N VAL A 2 9.77 13.93 -8.12
CA VAL A 2 9.85 13.64 -6.68
C VAL A 2 10.21 12.17 -6.52
N THR A 3 11.18 11.86 -5.66
CA THR A 3 11.51 10.48 -5.30
C THR A 3 10.73 10.10 -4.05
N LEU A 4 9.98 9.02 -4.14
CA LEU A 4 9.34 8.38 -2.99
C LEU A 4 10.17 7.18 -2.54
N GLU A 5 10.02 6.79 -1.30
CA GLU A 5 10.74 5.66 -0.72
C GLU A 5 9.72 4.59 -0.33
N ALA A 6 9.93 3.37 -0.82
CA ALA A 6 9.11 2.21 -0.50
C ALA A 6 9.83 1.30 0.51
N PHE A 7 9.08 0.80 1.48
CA PHE A 7 9.53 -0.05 2.55
C PHE A 7 8.79 -1.37 2.46
N TYR A 8 9.53 -2.41 2.09
CA TYR A 8 9.01 -3.76 1.88
C TYR A 8 9.83 -4.79 2.67
N ASP A 9 11.14 -4.85 2.42
CA ASP A 9 12.05 -5.75 3.12
C ASP A 9 12.41 -5.23 4.53
N PRO A 10 12.64 -6.12 5.51
CA PRO A 10 13.15 -5.73 6.82
C PRO A 10 14.62 -5.28 6.75
N GLY A 11 14.98 -4.31 7.59
CA GLY A 11 16.38 -3.98 7.89
C GLY A 11 16.83 -2.57 7.48
N PRO A 12 17.98 -2.10 8.00
CA PRO A 12 18.50 -0.79 7.68
C PRO A 12 18.91 -0.71 6.21
N GLY A 13 18.38 0.28 5.47
CA GLY A 13 18.69 0.49 4.06
C GLY A 13 17.88 -0.35 3.07
N SER A 14 16.81 -1.02 3.53
CA SER A 14 15.88 -1.77 2.68
C SER A 14 14.92 -0.89 1.85
N GLY A 15 15.06 0.44 1.94
CA GLY A 15 14.26 1.39 1.19
C GLY A 15 14.48 1.24 -0.31
N PHE A 16 13.41 0.93 -1.03
CA PHE A 16 13.39 0.90 -2.49
C PHE A 16 12.98 2.28 -3.01
N ALA A 17 13.90 2.99 -3.66
CA ALA A 17 13.65 4.32 -4.19
C ALA A 17 12.79 4.26 -5.46
N ILE A 18 11.60 4.86 -5.41
CA ILE A 18 10.67 4.95 -6.53
C ILE A 18 10.69 6.37 -7.09
N SER A 19 11.11 6.46 -8.34
CA SER A 19 11.14 7.69 -9.13
C SER A 19 10.45 7.52 -10.49
N THR A 20 10.26 6.29 -10.96
CA THR A 20 9.61 5.99 -12.25
C THR A 20 8.42 5.03 -12.09
N PRO A 21 7.48 5.02 -13.06
CA PRO A 21 6.43 4.00 -13.13
C PRO A 21 6.99 2.57 -13.18
N ASP A 22 8.04 2.33 -13.97
CA ASP A 22 8.64 0.99 -14.08
C ASP A 22 9.12 0.44 -12.74
N GLN A 23 9.58 1.30 -11.83
CA GLN A 23 9.99 0.92 -10.47
C GLN A 23 8.78 0.55 -9.58
N VAL A 24 7.61 1.15 -9.82
CA VAL A 24 6.36 0.73 -9.16
C VAL A 24 6.00 -0.69 -9.61
N ASP A 25 6.10 -0.95 -10.91
CA ASP A 25 5.77 -2.26 -11.47
C ASP A 25 6.76 -3.33 -11.01
N GLU A 26 8.07 -3.03 -10.96
CA GLU A 26 9.11 -3.93 -10.44
C GLU A 26 8.79 -4.36 -9.00
N LEU A 27 8.45 -3.41 -8.12
CA LEU A 27 8.10 -3.70 -6.73
C LEU A 27 6.84 -4.57 -6.63
N LEU A 28 5.78 -4.21 -7.35
CA LEU A 28 4.51 -4.95 -7.30
C LEU A 28 4.63 -6.35 -7.91
N ASP A 29 5.36 -6.50 -9.00
CA ASP A 29 5.60 -7.80 -9.64
C ASP A 29 6.38 -8.72 -8.69
N ARG A 30 7.40 -8.18 -8.00
CA ARG A 30 8.14 -8.89 -6.95
C ARG A 30 7.21 -9.32 -5.82
N MET A 31 6.41 -8.42 -5.26
CA MET A 31 5.47 -8.74 -4.17
C MET A 31 4.43 -9.78 -4.60
N VAL A 32 3.90 -9.68 -5.82
CA VAL A 32 2.92 -10.66 -6.33
C VAL A 32 3.58 -12.04 -6.49
N SER A 33 4.79 -12.09 -7.04
CA SER A 33 5.55 -13.34 -7.18
C SER A 33 5.84 -13.98 -5.83
N GLU A 34 6.33 -13.20 -4.85
CA GLU A 34 6.64 -13.70 -3.51
C GLU A 34 5.36 -14.12 -2.76
N SER A 35 4.25 -13.38 -2.92
CA SER A 35 2.98 -13.71 -2.24
C SER A 35 2.38 -15.06 -2.66
N ALA A 36 2.81 -15.62 -3.80
CA ALA A 36 2.38 -16.94 -4.25
C ALA A 36 2.97 -18.08 -3.41
N GLU A 37 4.09 -17.83 -2.71
CA GLU A 37 4.77 -18.80 -1.86
C GLU A 37 4.39 -18.63 -0.37
N GLU A 38 3.69 -17.55 -0.04
CA GLU A 38 3.36 -17.16 1.33
C GLU A 38 1.92 -17.54 1.73
N SER A 39 1.74 -17.83 3.02
CA SER A 39 0.41 -18.17 3.58
C SER A 39 -0.43 -16.94 3.95
N VAL A 40 0.22 -15.79 4.10
CA VAL A 40 -0.39 -14.49 4.43
C VAL A 40 -0.12 -13.50 3.28
N GLY A 41 -0.82 -12.37 3.28
CA GLY A 41 -0.52 -11.31 2.31
C GLY A 41 0.80 -10.63 2.58
N LEU A 42 1.36 -9.98 1.57
CA LEU A 42 2.58 -9.19 1.68
C LEU A 42 2.24 -7.71 1.63
N MET A 43 2.85 -6.93 2.51
CA MET A 43 2.56 -5.51 2.67
C MET A 43 3.82 -4.66 2.42
N ALA A 44 3.61 -3.51 1.81
CA ALA A 44 4.62 -2.47 1.67
C ALA A 44 4.04 -1.11 2.05
N GLN A 45 4.93 -0.14 2.25
CA GLN A 45 4.57 1.26 2.44
C GLN A 45 5.41 2.12 1.52
N VAL A 46 4.79 2.98 0.72
CA VAL A 46 5.48 4.01 -0.07
C VAL A 46 5.10 5.37 0.47
N GLY A 47 6.07 6.26 0.60
CA GLY A 47 5.76 7.61 1.06
C GLY A 47 6.80 8.62 0.62
N ARG A 48 6.52 9.88 0.93
CA ARG A 48 7.46 10.96 0.73
C ARG A 48 7.98 11.46 2.08
N LYS A 49 9.27 11.32 2.31
CA LYS A 49 9.94 11.93 3.46
C LYS A 49 9.98 13.45 3.31
N GLU A 50 9.57 14.15 4.34
CA GLU A 50 9.77 15.59 4.52
C GLU A 50 10.39 15.84 5.91
N GLY A 51 11.65 16.26 5.93
CA GLY A 51 12.40 16.42 7.18
C GLY A 51 12.58 15.08 7.91
N GLU A 52 12.24 15.07 9.20
CA GLU A 52 12.29 13.86 10.05
C GLU A 52 11.00 13.00 9.94
N GLY A 53 10.01 13.44 9.15
CA GLY A 53 8.69 12.80 9.08
C GLY A 53 8.24 12.45 7.67
N TRP A 54 7.02 11.93 7.59
CA TRP A 54 6.34 11.61 6.34
C TRP A 54 5.32 12.68 6.00
N SER A 55 5.39 13.21 4.78
CA SER A 55 4.41 14.17 4.26
C SER A 55 3.14 13.50 3.77
N SER A 56 3.21 12.25 3.34
CA SER A 56 2.08 11.35 3.15
C SER A 56 2.66 9.96 2.88
N ALA A 57 1.89 8.93 3.16
CA ALA A 57 2.28 7.57 2.86
C ALA A 57 1.06 6.75 2.42
N LEU A 58 1.31 5.84 1.50
CA LEU A 58 0.38 4.82 1.04
C LEU A 58 0.92 3.47 1.51
N GLN A 59 0.20 2.83 2.41
CA GLN A 59 0.35 1.42 2.70
C GLN A 59 -0.41 0.62 1.65
N PHE A 60 0.12 -0.51 1.22
CA PHE A 60 -0.58 -1.40 0.31
C PHE A 60 -0.14 -2.83 0.53
N GLY A 61 -0.97 -3.78 0.13
CA GLY A 61 -0.61 -5.18 0.19
C GLY A 61 -1.19 -5.99 -0.96
N VAL A 62 -0.62 -7.16 -1.20
CA VAL A 62 -1.01 -8.11 -2.24
C VAL A 62 -1.07 -9.52 -1.69
N ARG A 63 -1.87 -10.38 -2.32
CA ARG A 63 -2.04 -11.80 -1.98
C ARG A 63 -2.13 -12.65 -3.25
N ALA A 64 -1.80 -13.93 -3.12
CA ALA A 64 -1.88 -14.93 -4.19
C ALA A 64 -3.24 -14.94 -4.93
N ALA A 65 -4.35 -14.62 -4.23
CA ALA A 65 -5.70 -14.58 -4.78
C ALA A 65 -5.99 -13.40 -5.74
N GLN A 66 -4.96 -12.69 -6.23
CA GLN A 66 -5.09 -11.47 -7.05
C GLN A 66 -5.91 -10.37 -6.34
N ARG A 67 -5.78 -10.33 -5.01
CA ARG A 67 -6.40 -9.36 -4.13
C ARG A 67 -5.34 -8.60 -3.35
N GLY A 68 -5.70 -7.43 -2.88
CA GLY A 68 -4.82 -6.57 -2.12
C GLY A 68 -5.60 -5.39 -1.55
N PHE A 69 -4.93 -4.50 -0.84
CA PHE A 69 -5.57 -3.31 -0.28
C PHE A 69 -4.67 -2.10 -0.45
N VAL A 70 -5.24 -0.91 -0.26
CA VAL A 70 -4.49 0.33 -0.11
C VAL A 70 -4.99 1.11 1.10
N GLY A 71 -4.07 1.67 1.87
CA GLY A 71 -4.31 2.51 3.04
C GLY A 71 -3.57 3.83 2.88
N TYR A 72 -4.31 4.93 2.78
CA TYR A 72 -3.74 6.27 2.75
C TYR A 72 -3.60 6.79 4.19
N MET A 73 -2.37 7.09 4.58
CA MET A 73 -2.08 7.81 5.83
C MET A 73 -2.07 9.29 5.52
N GLY A 74 -3.16 9.95 5.88
CA GLY A 74 -3.35 11.37 5.61
C GLY A 74 -2.37 12.23 6.39
N SER A 75 -2.04 13.37 5.81
CA SER A 75 -1.30 14.45 6.46
C SER A 75 -2.05 15.77 6.30
N ASN A 76 -1.61 16.80 7.02
CA ASN A 76 -2.11 18.17 6.84
C ASN A 76 -3.64 18.33 6.90
N GLY A 77 -4.31 17.52 7.74
CA GLY A 77 -5.75 17.58 7.96
C GLY A 77 -6.58 16.66 7.07
N GLU A 78 -5.97 15.90 6.15
CA GLU A 78 -6.66 14.82 5.45
C GLU A 78 -6.85 13.61 6.38
N ALA A 79 -8.06 13.04 6.38
CA ALA A 79 -8.35 11.83 7.12
C ALA A 79 -7.61 10.63 6.51
N SER A 80 -7.01 9.81 7.37
CA SER A 80 -6.53 8.50 6.98
C SER A 80 -7.70 7.66 6.48
N ALA A 81 -7.46 6.86 5.46
CA ALA A 81 -8.48 6.04 4.83
C ALA A 81 -7.91 4.72 4.33
N ILE A 82 -8.78 3.73 4.18
CA ILE A 82 -8.45 2.44 3.59
C ILE A 82 -9.42 2.15 2.42
N SER A 83 -9.00 1.38 1.44
CA SER A 83 -9.86 0.92 0.36
C SER A 83 -11.12 0.23 0.90
N ASP A 84 -12.21 0.30 0.14
CA ASP A 84 -13.50 -0.28 0.51
C ASP A 84 -14.17 -0.92 -0.71
N ASN A 85 -14.41 -2.23 -0.64
CA ASN A 85 -15.12 -3.00 -1.66
C ASN A 85 -16.64 -3.08 -1.42
N GLY A 86 -17.14 -2.49 -0.32
CA GLY A 86 -18.57 -2.41 0.00
C GLY A 86 -19.14 -3.62 0.75
N ALA A 87 -18.34 -4.64 1.08
CA ALA A 87 -18.81 -5.77 1.90
C ALA A 87 -19.07 -5.33 3.36
N THR A 88 -20.19 -5.79 3.92
CA THR A 88 -20.68 -5.34 5.25
C THR A 88 -20.33 -6.28 6.40
N SER A 89 -19.87 -7.50 6.11
CA SER A 89 -19.48 -8.50 7.10
C SER A 89 -18.03 -8.94 6.87
N PRO A 90 -17.04 -8.09 7.19
CA PRO A 90 -15.64 -8.42 6.95
C PRO A 90 -15.09 -9.42 7.97
N GLU A 91 -14.32 -10.37 7.47
CA GLU A 91 -13.34 -11.13 8.26
C GLU A 91 -11.99 -10.38 8.30
N MET A 92 -11.14 -10.68 9.29
CA MET A 92 -9.78 -10.15 9.35
C MET A 92 -8.81 -11.05 8.57
N LEU A 93 -7.99 -10.42 7.73
CA LEU A 93 -7.00 -11.09 6.89
C LEU A 93 -5.60 -10.70 7.36
N ALA A 94 -4.71 -11.68 7.47
CA ALA A 94 -3.32 -11.45 7.84
C ALA A 94 -2.49 -10.98 6.63
N TYR A 95 -1.68 -9.96 6.86
CA TYR A 95 -0.63 -9.46 5.98
C TYR A 95 0.67 -9.32 6.77
N ASP A 96 1.77 -9.84 6.24
CA ASP A 96 3.11 -9.58 6.77
C ASP A 96 3.62 -8.23 6.30
N TYR A 97 4.08 -7.43 7.26
CA TYR A 97 4.84 -6.21 7.01
C TYR A 97 6.18 -6.31 7.73
N GLN A 98 7.26 -6.53 6.98
CA GLN A 98 8.63 -6.65 7.51
C GLN A 98 8.72 -7.67 8.67
N CYS A 99 8.25 -8.89 8.45
CA CYS A 99 8.22 -9.98 9.44
C CYS A 99 7.28 -9.74 10.63
N HIS A 100 6.30 -8.85 10.48
CA HIS A 100 5.28 -8.63 11.48
C HIS A 100 3.89 -8.69 10.86
N GLU A 101 3.07 -9.62 11.34
CA GLU A 101 1.68 -9.72 10.92
C GLU A 101 0.86 -8.49 11.31
N ARG A 102 -0.03 -8.11 10.41
CA ARG A 102 -1.02 -7.05 10.53
C ARG A 102 -2.34 -7.58 10.02
N GLU A 103 -3.41 -7.20 10.70
CA GLU A 103 -4.76 -7.57 10.28
C GLU A 103 -5.37 -6.45 9.45
N VAL A 104 -5.95 -6.83 8.31
CA VAL A 104 -6.68 -5.95 7.41
C VAL A 104 -8.07 -6.54 7.20
N PRO A 105 -9.16 -5.75 7.33
CA PRO A 105 -10.49 -6.28 7.10
C PRO A 105 -10.68 -6.62 5.61
N SER A 106 -11.26 -7.78 5.31
CA SER A 106 -11.53 -8.27 3.95
C SER A 106 -12.40 -7.33 3.09
N ASN A 107 -13.19 -6.45 3.71
CA ASN A 107 -13.89 -5.42 2.95
C ASN A 107 -13.00 -4.27 2.46
N ALA A 108 -11.72 -4.27 2.83
CA ALA A 108 -10.71 -3.42 2.22
C ALA A 108 -10.03 -4.05 1.00
N GLU A 109 -10.19 -5.35 0.76
CA GLU A 109 -9.55 -5.99 -0.39
C GLU A 109 -10.21 -5.57 -1.71
N ILE A 110 -9.40 -5.01 -2.61
CA ILE A 110 -9.73 -4.67 -4.00
C ILE A 110 -8.93 -5.57 -4.95
N ALA A 111 -9.14 -5.45 -6.27
CA ALA A 111 -8.34 -6.22 -7.22
C ALA A 111 -6.88 -5.74 -7.19
N VAL A 112 -5.92 -6.65 -7.39
CA VAL A 112 -4.49 -6.28 -7.46
C VAL A 112 -4.21 -5.26 -8.57
N ALA A 113 -4.98 -5.28 -9.65
CA ALA A 113 -4.91 -4.27 -10.71
C ALA A 113 -5.26 -2.86 -10.20
N ASP A 114 -6.27 -2.75 -9.32
CA ASP A 114 -6.67 -1.49 -8.70
C ASP A 114 -5.62 -1.02 -7.70
N VAL A 115 -5.02 -1.95 -6.94
CA VAL A 115 -3.86 -1.65 -6.06
C VAL A 115 -2.72 -1.08 -6.88
N ARG A 116 -2.37 -1.74 -8.00
CA ARG A 116 -1.31 -1.27 -8.92
C ARG A 116 -1.59 0.14 -9.42
N GLN A 117 -2.78 0.38 -9.94
CA GLN A 117 -3.15 1.70 -10.44
C GLN A 117 -3.08 2.76 -9.33
N ALA A 118 -3.53 2.43 -8.12
CA ALA A 118 -3.50 3.35 -6.98
C ALA A 118 -2.06 3.70 -6.56
N VAL A 119 -1.13 2.75 -6.57
CA VAL A 119 0.29 3.03 -6.26
C VAL A 119 0.90 3.92 -7.34
N HIS A 120 0.62 3.65 -8.62
CA HIS A 120 1.03 4.53 -9.72
C HIS A 120 0.50 5.95 -9.57
N ASP A 121 -0.80 6.10 -9.30
CA ASP A 121 -1.44 7.42 -9.11
C ASP A 121 -0.84 8.19 -7.92
N PHE A 122 -0.55 7.50 -6.82
CA PHE A 122 0.08 8.09 -5.65
C PHE A 122 1.50 8.60 -5.96
N VAL A 123 2.30 7.78 -6.65
CA VAL A 123 3.66 8.16 -7.06
C VAL A 123 3.65 9.30 -8.07
N ALA A 124 2.79 9.23 -9.09
CA ALA A 124 2.67 10.24 -10.15
C ALA A 124 2.19 11.60 -9.62
N SER A 125 1.31 11.60 -8.62
CA SER A 125 0.83 12.81 -7.96
C SER A 125 1.79 13.36 -6.90
N GLY A 126 2.87 12.62 -6.58
CA GLY A 126 3.82 13.01 -5.53
C GLY A 126 3.28 12.85 -4.12
N GLY A 127 2.28 11.98 -3.92
CA GLY A 127 1.76 11.61 -2.61
C GLY A 127 0.29 11.99 -2.33
N ALA A 128 -0.50 12.36 -3.34
CA ALA A 128 -1.92 12.63 -3.15
C ALA A 128 -2.73 11.32 -3.06
N ARG A 129 -3.84 11.35 -2.33
CA ARG A 129 -4.75 10.19 -2.22
C ARG A 129 -5.31 9.80 -3.60
N PRO A 130 -5.11 8.56 -4.07
CA PRO A 130 -5.61 8.10 -5.37
C PRO A 130 -7.13 8.22 -5.52
N ALA A 131 -7.60 8.86 -6.60
CA ALA A 131 -9.02 9.10 -6.83
C ALA A 131 -9.78 7.89 -7.41
N GLY A 132 -9.07 6.93 -8.02
CA GLY A 132 -9.63 5.70 -8.60
C GLY A 132 -10.05 4.65 -7.56
N VAL A 133 -9.81 4.91 -6.27
CA VAL A 133 -10.11 3.99 -5.17
C VAL A 133 -11.33 4.49 -4.40
N ARG A 134 -12.25 3.58 -4.07
CA ARG A 134 -13.28 3.86 -3.09
C ARG A 134 -12.67 3.78 -1.69
N TRP A 135 -12.79 4.86 -0.93
CA TRP A 135 -12.19 4.99 0.39
C TRP A 135 -13.23 4.92 1.51
N ARG A 136 -12.84 4.30 2.62
CA ARG A 136 -13.47 4.44 3.93
C ARG A 136 -12.49 5.10 4.88
N GLU A 137 -12.91 6.20 5.48
CA GLU A 137 -12.11 6.88 6.50
C GLU A 137 -11.92 5.99 7.73
N VAL A 138 -10.72 6.05 8.32
CA VAL A 138 -10.37 5.34 9.55
C VAL A 138 -9.98 6.37 10.60
N SER A 139 -10.56 6.22 11.79
CA SER A 139 -10.17 6.96 12.99
C SER A 139 -9.35 6.01 13.86
N TYR A 140 -8.18 6.49 14.29
CA TYR A 140 -7.32 5.81 15.27
C TYR A 140 -7.68 6.25 16.68
#